data_AF-A0A2G9MQ54-F1
#
_entry.id   AF-A0A2G9MQ54-F1
#
_cell.length_a   1.000
_cell.length_b   1.000
_cell.length_c   1.000
_cell.angle_alpha   90.00
_cell.angle_beta   90.00
_cell.angle_gamma   90.00
#
_symmetry.space_group_name_H-M   'P 1'
#
loop_
_entity.id
_entity.type
_entity.pdbx_description
1 polymer ?
#
loop_
_entity_poly.entity_id
_entity_poly.type
_entity_poly.pdbx_seq_one_letter_code
_entity_poly.pdbx_strand_id
1 'polypeptide(L)'
;MICTIFNAYEFYATLRREFSQRVAENKLDILEDCTVKVSMKNIKDAVEMKKKFNKQNISFIDSLGYIKAKELGIKFLTGDKEFATMDNVEYVK
;
A
#
# COMPACT_ATOMS: atom_id res chain seq x y z
N MET A 1 12.84 1.48 1.82
CA MET A 1 11.45 0.98 1.72
C MET A 1 10.54 2.18 1.87
N ILE A 2 9.49 2.31 1.04
CA ILE A 2 8.53 3.42 1.13
C ILE A 2 7.11 2.88 1.14
N CYS A 3 6.16 3.65 1.66
CA CYS A 3 4.74 3.31 1.68
C CYS A 3 3.88 4.54 1.37
N THR A 4 2.62 4.33 0.99
CA THR A 4 1.70 5.47 0.80
C THR A 4 1.15 5.94 2.14
N ILE A 5 0.63 7.18 2.19
CA ILE A 5 -0.08 7.69 3.39
C ILE A 5 -1.27 6.79 3.79
N PHE A 6 -1.89 6.09 2.84
CA PHE A 6 -3.00 5.17 3.12
C PHE A 6 -2.53 3.85 3.75
N ASN A 7 -1.35 3.36 3.36
CA ASN A 7 -0.75 2.21 4.05
C ASN A 7 -0.38 2.58 5.49
N ALA A 8 0.15 3.79 5.73
CA ALA A 8 0.42 4.29 7.07
C ALA A 8 -0.88 4.38 7.91
N TYR A 9 -1.98 4.82 7.30
CA TYR A 9 -3.31 4.80 7.92
C TYR A 9 -3.76 3.38 8.30
N GLU A 10 -3.70 2.40 7.40
CA GLU A 10 -4.09 1.01 7.69
C GLU A 10 -3.23 0.38 8.78
N PHE A 11 -1.93 0.66 8.73
CA PHE A 11 -0.98 0.21 9.74
C PHE A 11 -1.34 0.80 11.11
N TYR A 12 -1.56 2.11 11.21
CA TYR A 12 -1.94 2.75 12.45
C TYR A 12 -3.30 2.26 12.97
N ALA A 13 -4.30 2.13 12.11
CA ALA A 13 -5.61 1.61 12.47
C ALA A 13 -5.50 0.20 13.06
N THR A 14 -4.68 -0.66 12.45
CA THR A 14 -4.41 -2.02 12.96
C THR A 14 -3.71 -1.97 14.33
N LEU A 15 -2.67 -1.14 14.46
CA LEU A 15 -1.95 -0.98 15.72
C LEU A 15 -2.84 -0.46 16.85
N ARG A 16 -3.76 0.46 16.57
CA ARG A 16 -4.69 1.00 17.58
C ARG A 16 -5.73 -0.01 18.06
N ARG A 17 -6.02 -1.05 17.27
CA ARG A 17 -6.89 -2.16 17.70
C ARG A 17 -6.15 -3.16 18.59
N GLU A 18 -4.86 -3.37 18.35
CA GLU A 18 -4.10 -4.47 18.93
C GLU A 18 -3.17 -4.04 20.06
N PHE A 19 -2.80 -2.75 20.11
CA PHE A 19 -1.81 -2.23 21.04
C PHE A 19 -2.26 -0.91 21.69
N SER A 20 -1.54 -0.53 22.74
CA SER A 20 -1.72 0.77 23.40
C SER A 20 -1.40 1.93 22.45
N GLN A 21 -1.96 3.11 22.72
CA GLN A 21 -1.75 4.32 21.93
C GLN A 21 -0.26 4.66 21.78
N ARG A 22 0.47 4.64 22.90
CA ARG A 22 1.91 4.91 22.92
C ARG A 22 2.70 3.99 22.00
N VAL A 23 2.35 2.70 21.95
CA VAL A 23 3.02 1.75 21.05
C VAL A 23 2.67 2.06 19.59
N ALA A 24 1.41 2.39 19.31
CA ALA A 24 0.97 2.71 17.96
C ALA A 24 1.63 3.98 17.41
N GLU A 25 1.71 5.04 18.21
CA GLU A 25 2.37 6.31 17.86
C GLU A 25 3.86 6.09 17.58
N ASN A 26 4.60 5.49 18.52
CA ASN A 26 6.02 5.20 18.36
C ASN A 26 6.35 4.38 17.10
N LYS A 27 5.43 3.52 16.66
CA LYS A 27 5.60 2.71 15.44
C LYS A 27 5.23 3.48 14.18
N LEU A 28 4.26 4.38 14.24
CA LEU A 28 3.87 5.21 13.11
C LEU A 28 4.93 6.25 12.79
N ASP A 29 5.57 6.84 13.81
CA ASP A 29 6.63 7.85 13.64
C ASP A 29 7.79 7.35 12.76
N ILE A 30 8.07 6.04 12.78
CA ILE A 30 9.11 5.40 11.95
C ILE A 30 8.78 5.51 10.44
N LEU A 31 7.50 5.65 10.09
CA LEU A 31 7.05 5.72 8.70
C LEU A 31 7.03 7.15 8.13
N GLU A 32 7.21 8.18 8.96
CA GLU A 32 7.08 9.58 8.54
C GLU A 32 7.99 9.90 7.34
N ASP A 33 9.28 9.58 7.44
CA ASP A 33 10.28 9.82 6.39
C ASP A 33 10.12 8.90 5.16
N CYS A 34 9.40 7.79 5.31
CA CYS A 34 9.20 6.79 4.26
C CYS A 34 7.84 6.91 3.55
N THR A 35 7.03 7.89 3.92
CA THR A 35 5.66 8.04 3.42
C THR A 35 5.61 8.91 2.16
N VAL A 36 5.01 8.39 1.09
CA VAL A 36 4.80 9.14 -0.16
C VAL A 36 3.36 9.61 -0.32
N LYS A 37 3.21 10.81 -0.90
CA LYS A 37 1.92 11.41 -1.22
C LYS A 37 1.26 10.72 -2.41
N VAL A 38 -0.07 10.64 -2.36
CA VAL A 38 -0.93 10.10 -3.41
C VAL A 38 -1.65 11.24 -4.10
N SER A 39 -1.61 11.26 -5.42
CA SER A 39 -2.30 12.26 -6.25
C SER A 39 -3.70 11.79 -6.65
N MET A 40 -4.54 12.72 -7.13
CA MET A 40 -5.85 12.37 -7.71
C MET A 40 -5.73 11.45 -8.92
N LYS A 41 -4.64 11.56 -9.70
CA LYS A 41 -4.36 10.64 -10.80
C LYS A 41 -4.17 9.21 -10.27
N ASN A 42 -3.41 9.04 -9.20
CA ASN A 42 -3.20 7.72 -8.59
C ASN A 42 -4.51 7.07 -8.13
N ILE A 43 -5.41 7.87 -7.54
CA ILE A 43 -6.74 7.40 -7.12
C ILE A 43 -7.52 6.88 -8.34
N LYS A 44 -7.59 7.65 -9.42
CA LYS A 44 -8.28 7.24 -10.65
C LYS A 44 -7.67 5.96 -11.23
N ASP A 45 -6.35 5.91 -11.36
CA ASP A 45 -5.63 4.76 -11.89
C ASP A 45 -5.85 3.50 -11.02
N ALA A 46 -5.88 3.64 -9.69
CA ALA A 46 -6.15 2.53 -8.78
C ALA A 46 -7.59 2.00 -8.87
N VAL A 47 -8.56 2.88 -9.09
CA VAL A 47 -9.95 2.47 -9.36
C VAL A 47 -10.04 1.69 -10.67
N GLU A 48 -9.41 2.18 -11.74
CA GLU A 48 -9.43 1.49 -13.04
C GLU A 48 -8.67 0.16 -13.00
N MET A 49 -7.56 0.09 -12.27
CA MET A 49 -6.88 -1.17 -11.97
C MET A 49 -7.82 -2.15 -11.26
N LYS A 50 -8.48 -1.73 -10.18
CA LYS A 50 -9.38 -2.62 -9.42
C LYS A 50 -10.54 -3.15 -10.28
N LYS A 51 -11.07 -2.33 -11.20
CA LYS A 51 -12.05 -2.78 -12.20
C LYS A 51 -11.46 -3.81 -13.16
N LYS A 52 -10.25 -3.58 -13.66
CA LYS A 52 -9.54 -4.49 -14.57
C LYS A 52 -9.27 -5.86 -13.93
N PHE A 53 -8.94 -5.87 -12.64
CA PHE A 53 -8.64 -7.07 -11.86
C PHE A 53 -9.79 -7.48 -10.94
N ASN A 54 -11.05 -7.23 -11.34
CA ASN A 54 -12.23 -7.47 -10.50
C ASN A 54 -12.43 -8.91 -10.01
N LYS A 55 -11.76 -9.90 -10.63
CA LYS A 55 -11.76 -11.30 -10.21
C LYS A 55 -10.77 -11.58 -9.07
N GLN A 56 -9.81 -10.69 -8.84
CA GLN A 56 -8.83 -10.79 -7.76
C GLN A 56 -9.35 -10.01 -6.55
N ASN A 57 -9.09 -10.52 -5.36
CA ASN A 57 -9.52 -9.87 -4.12
C ASN A 57 -8.53 -8.77 -3.68
N ILE A 58 -8.24 -7.84 -4.57
CA ILE A 58 -7.25 -6.77 -4.31
C ILE A 58 -7.93 -5.61 -3.57
N SER A 59 -7.33 -5.20 -2.44
CA SER A 59 -7.80 -4.04 -1.68
C SER A 59 -7.57 -2.74 -2.47
N PHE A 60 -8.35 -1.70 -2.19
CA PHE A 60 -8.13 -0.41 -2.86
C PHE A 60 -6.78 0.21 -2.48
N ILE A 61 -6.33 0.02 -1.24
CA ILE A 61 -5.08 0.59 -0.75
C ILE A 61 -3.87 -0.14 -1.36
N ASP A 62 -3.97 -1.45 -1.59
CA ASP A 62 -2.93 -2.19 -2.33
C ASP A 62 -2.89 -1.77 -3.81
N SER A 63 -4.05 -1.55 -4.44
CA SER A 63 -4.08 -0.96 -5.79
C SER A 63 -3.39 0.41 -5.83
N LEU A 64 -3.62 1.27 -4.83
CA LEU A 64 -2.92 2.55 -4.72
C LEU A 64 -1.41 2.40 -4.56
N GLY A 65 -0.98 1.48 -3.68
CA GLY A 65 0.43 1.16 -3.46
C GLY A 65 1.11 0.67 -4.74
N TYR A 66 0.48 -0.26 -5.46
CA TYR A 66 0.98 -0.77 -6.74
C TYR A 66 1.09 0.32 -7.81
N ILE A 67 0.05 1.14 -7.99
CA ILE A 67 0.07 2.26 -8.93
C ILE A 67 1.19 3.24 -8.58
N LYS A 68 1.37 3.54 -7.28
CA LYS A 68 2.41 4.46 -6.84
C LYS A 68 3.81 3.90 -7.04
N ALA A 69 4.02 2.60 -6.78
CA ALA A 69 5.29 1.92 -7.05
C ALA A 69 5.66 2.00 -8.54
N LYS A 70 4.67 1.78 -9.43
CA LYS A 70 4.87 1.93 -10.88
C LYS A 70 5.21 3.35 -11.29
N GLU A 71 4.54 4.35 -10.72
CA GLU A 71 4.84 5.77 -10.99
C GLU A 71 6.28 6.12 -10.59
N LEU A 72 6.75 5.59 -9.47
CA LEU A 72 8.09 5.86 -8.95
C LEU A 72 9.19 5.00 -9.58
N GLY A 73 8.84 4.06 -10.48
CA GLY A 73 9.79 3.15 -11.11
C GLY A 73 10.45 2.15 -10.15
N ILE A 74 9.78 1.83 -9.04
CA ILE A 74 10.26 0.87 -8.03
C ILE A 74 9.37 -0.37 -7.98
N LYS A 75 9.88 -1.47 -7.44
CA LYS A 75 9.09 -2.69 -7.22
C LYS A 75 8.04 -2.50 -6.14
N PHE A 76 6.84 -3.03 -6.39
CA PHE A 76 5.79 -3.18 -5.38
C PHE A 76 6.06 -4.47 -4.59
N LEU A 77 6.54 -4.33 -3.35
CA LEU A 77 6.81 -5.45 -2.46
C LEU A 77 5.52 -5.89 -1.77
N THR A 78 5.15 -7.17 -1.90
CA THR A 78 3.96 -7.71 -1.22
C THR A 78 4.07 -9.21 -0.94
N GLY A 79 3.39 -9.66 0.11
CA GLY A 79 3.17 -11.07 0.40
C GLY A 79 1.83 -11.60 -0.14
N ASP A 80 1.06 -10.76 -0.83
CA ASP A 80 -0.24 -11.12 -1.37
C ASP A 80 -0.12 -11.82 -2.74
N LYS A 81 -0.62 -13.05 -2.83
CA LYS A 81 -0.44 -13.93 -4.00
C LYS A 81 -1.20 -13.42 -5.22
N GLU A 82 -2.23 -12.60 -5.00
CA GLU A 82 -3.05 -11.91 -6.00
C GLU A 82 -2.18 -11.08 -6.96
N PHE A 83 -1.04 -10.59 -6.46
CA PHE A 83 -0.08 -9.77 -7.20
C PHE A 83 1.10 -10.57 -7.78
N ALA A 84 1.26 -11.85 -7.45
CA ALA A 84 2.49 -12.60 -7.73
C ALA A 84 2.85 -12.71 -9.23
N THR A 85 1.85 -12.60 -10.12
CA THR A 85 2.05 -12.64 -11.59
C THR A 85 1.96 -11.27 -12.25
N MET A 86 1.80 -10.19 -11.47
CA MET A 86 1.70 -8.84 -12.01
C MET A 86 3.08 -8.25 -12.28
N ASP A 87 3.17 -7.47 -13.35
CA ASP A 87 4.40 -6.72 -13.66
C ASP A 87 4.77 -5.76 -12.54
N ASN A 88 6.05 -5.46 -12.39
CA ASN A 88 6.56 -4.53 -11.38
C ASN A 88 6.29 -4.93 -9.92
N VAL A 89 6.05 -6.21 -9.66
CA VAL A 89 5.90 -6.77 -8.31
C VAL A 89 7.16 -7.51 -7.89
N GLU A 90 7.50 -7.41 -6.61
CA GLU A 90 8.40 -8.31 -5.90
C GLU A 90 7.57 -9.06 -4.85
N TYR A 91 7.36 -10.35 -5.10
CA TYR A 91 6.55 -11.20 -4.24
C TYR A 91 7.44 -11.92 -3.22
N VAL A 92 7.13 -11.77 -1.94
CA VAL A 92 7.84 -12.43 -0.83
C VAL A 92 6.91 -13.38 -0.08
N LYS A 93 7.41 -14.56 0.28
CA LYS A 93 6.66 -15.60 1.01
C LYS A 93 7.02 -15.62 2.49
#